data_AF-A0AAR2LNJ5-F1
#
_entry.id   AF-A0AAR2LNJ5-F1
#
_cell.length_a   1.000
_cell.length_b   1.000
_cell.length_c   1.000
_cell.angle_alpha   90.00
_cell.angle_beta   90.00
_cell.angle_gamma   90.00
#
_symmetry.space_group_name_H-M   'P 1'
#
loop_
_entity.id
_entity.type
_entity.pdbx_description
1 polymer ?
#
loop_
_entity_poly.entity_id
_entity_poly.type
_entity_poly.pdbx_seq_one_letter_code
_entity_poly.pdbx_strand_id
1 'polypeptide(L)'
;MMGRPVLVLSQNMKRESGRKVQTGNISAAKTIADVIRTCLGPRAMMKMLLDPMGGIVMTNDGNAILREIQVQHPAAKSMIEISRTQDEEVGDGTTSVIILAGEMLSVAEQFLEQQMHPTVVISAYRQALDDMLSMLKEISTPVDPNDRDMMLKIINSVCRNVLLDPYLLPGGGAVEMAVSHRLTERSRALTGVEQWPYRAVAQALEVIPRTLIQNCGASTIRVLTSLRAKHTQEGSTSWGVNGETGTLADMADLGIWEPLAVKAQTYKTAVETAILLLRIDDIVSGHKKKGEKGEEQPGADPEPQ
;
A
#
# COMPACT_ATOMS: atom_id res chain seq x y z
N MET A 1 1.02 -6.31 -55.60
CA MET A 1 1.99 -6.57 -54.52
C MET A 1 1.22 -6.81 -53.23
N MET A 2 1.05 -8.07 -52.81
CA MET A 2 0.54 -8.38 -51.47
C MET A 2 1.62 -7.99 -50.46
N GLY A 3 1.37 -6.97 -49.65
CA GLY A 3 2.29 -6.56 -48.59
C GLY A 3 2.50 -7.72 -47.63
N ARG A 4 3.75 -8.15 -47.45
CA ARG A 4 4.13 -9.07 -46.37
C ARG A 4 3.62 -8.47 -45.06
N PRO A 5 2.89 -9.22 -44.21
CA PRO A 5 2.47 -8.71 -42.92
C PRO A 5 3.71 -8.29 -42.13
N VAL A 6 3.74 -7.02 -41.73
CA VAL A 6 4.83 -6.46 -40.92
C VAL A 6 4.75 -7.10 -39.55
N LEU A 7 5.73 -7.95 -39.23
CA LEU A 7 5.83 -8.58 -37.92
C LEU A 7 6.42 -7.55 -36.92
N VAL A 8 5.54 -6.81 -36.23
CA VAL A 8 5.95 -5.78 -35.26
C VAL A 8 6.44 -6.38 -33.93
N LEU A 9 6.05 -7.63 -33.63
CA LEU A 9 6.45 -8.36 -32.42
C LEU A 9 7.07 -9.71 -32.80
N SER A 10 8.12 -10.13 -32.09
CA SER A 10 8.69 -11.48 -32.26
C SER A 10 7.62 -12.54 -31.92
N GLN A 11 7.66 -13.69 -32.60
CA GLN A 11 6.60 -14.72 -32.55
C GLN A 11 6.27 -15.25 -31.14
N ASN A 12 7.12 -14.99 -30.13
CA ASN A 12 6.98 -15.46 -28.75
C ASN A 12 6.63 -14.35 -27.74
N MET A 13 6.28 -13.15 -28.19
CA MET A 13 5.85 -12.06 -27.29
C MET A 13 4.34 -12.06 -27.09
N LYS A 14 3.91 -12.12 -25.83
CA LYS A 14 2.54 -11.82 -25.43
C LYS A 14 2.44 -10.33 -25.13
N ARG A 15 1.47 -9.67 -25.76
CA ARG A 15 1.13 -8.27 -25.52
C ARG A 15 -0.27 -8.21 -24.96
N GLU A 16 -0.41 -7.61 -23.80
CA GLU A 16 -1.69 -7.24 -23.20
C GLU A 16 -1.76 -5.73 -23.20
N SER A 17 -2.89 -5.15 -23.60
CA SER A 17 -3.00 -3.69 -23.73
C SER A 17 -4.35 -3.15 -23.23
N GLY A 18 -4.37 -1.87 -22.90
CA GLY A 18 -5.52 -1.11 -22.46
C GLY A 18 -6.01 -1.52 -21.07
N ARG A 19 -7.33 -1.57 -20.90
CA ARG A 19 -7.95 -1.83 -19.59
C ARG A 19 -7.62 -3.18 -18.98
N LYS A 20 -7.39 -4.20 -19.82
CA LYS A 20 -7.04 -5.54 -19.32
C LYS A 20 -5.76 -5.50 -18.47
N VAL A 21 -4.78 -4.70 -18.91
CA VAL A 21 -3.54 -4.46 -18.15
C VAL A 21 -3.82 -3.71 -16.87
N GLN A 22 -4.65 -2.67 -16.91
CA GLN A 22 -4.97 -1.87 -15.72
C GLN A 22 -5.67 -2.70 -14.65
N THR A 23 -6.71 -3.45 -15.03
CA THR A 23 -7.42 -4.37 -14.11
C THR A 23 -6.48 -5.47 -13.61
N GLY A 24 -5.65 -6.05 -14.47
CA GLY A 24 -4.64 -7.04 -14.08
C GLY A 24 -3.63 -6.51 -13.06
N ASN A 25 -3.12 -5.29 -13.30
CA ASN A 25 -2.21 -4.60 -12.40
C ASN A 25 -2.85 -4.32 -11.03
N ILE A 26 -4.09 -3.79 -11.03
CA ILE A 26 -4.84 -3.50 -9.80
C ILE A 26 -5.09 -4.79 -9.02
N SER A 27 -5.59 -5.83 -9.67
CA SER A 27 -5.87 -7.12 -9.03
C SER A 27 -4.60 -7.74 -8.45
N ALA A 28 -3.48 -7.68 -9.17
CA ALA A 28 -2.21 -8.21 -8.68
C ALA A 28 -1.70 -7.44 -7.46
N ALA A 29 -1.70 -6.11 -7.51
CA ALA A 29 -1.27 -5.26 -6.39
C ALA A 29 -2.17 -5.43 -5.15
N LYS A 30 -3.49 -5.49 -5.35
CA LYS A 30 -4.47 -5.76 -4.28
C LYS A 30 -4.23 -7.12 -3.63
N THR A 31 -3.97 -8.16 -4.42
CA THR A 31 -3.71 -9.50 -3.89
C THR A 31 -2.47 -9.50 -2.98
N ILE A 32 -1.40 -8.81 -3.38
CA ILE A 32 -0.19 -8.67 -2.57
C ILE A 32 -0.48 -7.90 -1.27
N ALA A 33 -1.23 -6.82 -1.34
CA ALA A 33 -1.64 -6.06 -0.16
C ALA A 33 -2.48 -6.92 0.80
N ASP A 34 -3.39 -7.74 0.28
CA ASP A 34 -4.25 -8.60 1.09
C ASP A 34 -3.48 -9.71 1.82
N VAL A 35 -2.39 -10.23 1.23
CA VAL A 35 -1.53 -11.25 1.86
C VAL A 35 -0.94 -10.77 3.18
N ILE A 36 -0.44 -9.53 3.20
CA ILE A 36 0.23 -8.94 4.38
C ILE A 36 -0.69 -8.04 5.22
N ARG A 37 -1.95 -7.84 4.82
CA ARG A 37 -2.90 -6.97 5.53
C ARG A 37 -3.06 -7.33 7.00
N THR A 38 -3.13 -8.63 7.32
CA THR A 38 -3.28 -9.10 8.70
C THR A 38 -2.00 -8.97 9.54
N CYS A 39 -0.89 -8.54 8.94
CA CYS A 39 0.38 -8.31 9.62
C CYS A 39 0.51 -6.88 10.19
N LEU A 40 -0.49 -6.03 9.97
CA LEU A 40 -0.48 -4.65 10.45
C LEU A 40 -0.91 -4.55 11.92
N GLY A 41 -0.14 -3.79 12.71
CA GLY A 41 -0.48 -3.43 14.09
C GLY A 41 0.06 -4.39 15.16
N PRO A 42 -0.16 -4.09 16.45
CA PRO A 42 0.44 -4.84 17.56
C PRO A 42 -0.12 -6.27 17.71
N ARG A 43 -1.34 -6.52 17.22
CA ARG A 43 -1.96 -7.86 17.13
C ARG A 43 -1.81 -8.49 15.74
N ALA A 44 -0.69 -8.22 15.08
CA ALA A 44 -0.35 -8.79 13.80
C ALA A 44 -0.36 -10.33 13.83
N MET A 45 -0.97 -10.95 12.82
CA MET A 45 -0.95 -12.40 12.66
C MET A 45 0.34 -12.83 11.96
N MET A 46 1.04 -13.82 12.54
CA MET A 46 2.22 -14.41 11.90
C MET A 46 1.84 -15.21 10.66
N LYS A 47 2.71 -15.14 9.65
CA LYS A 47 2.64 -15.96 8.44
C LYS A 47 3.70 -17.05 8.52
N MET A 48 3.30 -18.26 8.16
CA MET A 48 4.21 -19.38 7.95
C MET A 48 4.47 -19.51 6.46
N LEU A 49 5.73 -19.32 6.07
CA LEU A 49 6.20 -19.39 4.70
C LEU A 49 7.02 -20.67 4.55
N LEU A 50 6.82 -21.35 3.42
CA LEU A 50 7.56 -22.54 3.07
C LEU A 50 8.41 -22.25 1.85
N ASP A 51 9.72 -22.32 2.02
CA ASP A 51 10.65 -22.13 0.92
C ASP A 51 10.58 -23.31 -0.04
N PRO A 52 10.96 -23.13 -1.33
CA PRO A 52 11.04 -24.24 -2.29
C PRO A 52 11.97 -25.38 -1.85
N MET A 53 12.89 -25.11 -0.92
CA MET A 53 13.83 -26.09 -0.35
C MET A 53 13.30 -26.78 0.91
N GLY A 54 12.07 -26.47 1.36
CA GLY A 54 11.45 -27.04 2.56
C GLY A 54 11.80 -26.33 3.86
N GLY A 55 12.46 -25.17 3.81
CA GLY A 55 12.67 -24.30 4.97
C GLY A 55 11.36 -23.67 5.43
N ILE A 56 11.15 -23.58 6.74
CA ILE A 56 9.96 -22.94 7.33
C ILE A 56 10.39 -21.63 7.96
N VAL A 57 9.83 -20.52 7.47
CA VAL A 57 10.03 -19.18 8.02
C VAL A 57 8.71 -18.71 8.63
N MET A 58 8.72 -18.35 9.91
CA MET A 58 7.59 -17.73 10.58
C MET A 58 7.91 -16.28 10.89
N THR A 59 7.14 -15.36 10.32
CA THR A 59 7.34 -13.92 10.52
C THR A 59 6.02 -13.15 10.38
N ASN A 60 5.95 -11.99 11.03
CA ASN A 60 4.89 -10.99 10.86
C ASN A 60 5.41 -9.72 10.16
N ASP A 61 6.70 -9.63 9.82
CA ASP A 61 7.22 -8.51 9.05
C ASP A 61 6.79 -8.62 7.58
N GLY A 62 6.03 -7.63 7.11
CA GLY A 62 5.54 -7.57 5.74
C GLY A 62 6.66 -7.61 4.71
N ASN A 63 7.78 -6.93 4.94
CA ASN A 63 8.90 -6.90 4.01
C ASN A 63 9.59 -8.27 3.91
N ALA A 64 9.87 -8.91 5.04
CA ALA A 64 10.38 -10.29 5.06
C ALA A 64 9.44 -11.27 4.35
N ILE A 65 8.12 -11.15 4.56
CA ILE A 65 7.13 -12.00 3.88
C ILE A 65 7.19 -11.83 2.37
N LEU A 66 7.21 -10.58 1.90
CA LEU A 66 7.21 -10.26 0.47
C LEU A 66 8.48 -10.70 -0.25
N ARG A 67 9.61 -10.83 0.46
CA ARG A 67 10.89 -11.32 -0.12
C ARG A 67 10.86 -12.82 -0.43
N GLU A 68 10.15 -13.62 0.37
CA GLU A 68 10.07 -15.07 0.15
C GLU A 68 9.00 -15.46 -0.88
N ILE A 69 7.99 -14.60 -1.12
CA ILE A 69 6.92 -14.90 -2.06
C ILE A 69 7.42 -14.74 -3.51
N GLN A 70 7.38 -15.84 -4.27
CA GLN A 70 7.67 -15.82 -5.71
C GLN A 70 6.47 -15.33 -6.51
N VAL A 71 6.57 -14.12 -7.08
CA VAL A 71 5.50 -13.54 -7.91
C VAL A 71 5.90 -13.49 -9.38
N GLN A 72 4.96 -13.83 -10.26
CA GLN A 72 5.16 -13.76 -11.71
C GLN A 72 4.74 -12.42 -12.32
N HIS A 73 3.65 -11.83 -11.80
CA HIS A 73 3.06 -10.62 -12.37
C HIS A 73 3.93 -9.38 -12.15
N PRO A 74 4.27 -8.58 -13.20
CA PRO A 74 5.15 -7.42 -13.08
C PRO A 74 4.69 -6.39 -12.04
N ALA A 75 3.41 -6.02 -12.02
CA ALA A 75 2.90 -5.05 -11.05
C ALA A 75 3.11 -5.50 -9.59
N ALA A 76 2.97 -6.78 -9.30
CA ALA A 76 3.21 -7.31 -7.96
C ALA A 76 4.70 -7.34 -7.60
N LYS A 77 5.59 -7.57 -8.58
CA LYS A 77 7.05 -7.41 -8.37
C LYS A 77 7.40 -5.97 -8.01
N SER A 78 6.81 -4.99 -8.71
CA SER A 78 6.99 -3.58 -8.36
C SER A 78 6.54 -3.28 -6.93
N MET A 79 5.41 -3.84 -6.47
CA MET A 79 4.98 -3.69 -5.06
C MET A 79 6.01 -4.24 -4.07
N ILE A 80 6.63 -5.40 -4.36
CA ILE A 80 7.68 -5.98 -3.50
C ILE A 80 8.92 -5.07 -3.46
N GLU A 81 9.33 -4.53 -4.60
CA GLU A 81 10.45 -3.58 -4.69
C GLU A 81 10.18 -2.32 -3.87
N ILE A 82 8.94 -1.81 -3.89
CA ILE A 82 8.53 -0.65 -3.10
C ILE A 82 8.64 -0.92 -1.60
N SER A 83 8.18 -2.09 -1.14
CA SER A 83 8.35 -2.50 0.26
C SER A 83 9.82 -2.48 0.67
N ARG A 84 10.70 -2.95 -0.20
CA ARG A 84 12.15 -2.94 0.04
C ARG A 84 12.72 -1.53 0.10
N THR A 85 12.33 -0.63 -0.80
CA THR A 85 12.80 0.76 -0.76
C THR A 85 12.34 1.49 0.51
N GLN A 86 11.11 1.25 0.97
CA GLN A 86 10.59 1.82 2.21
C GLN A 86 11.37 1.32 3.44
N ASP A 87 11.70 0.03 3.45
CA ASP A 87 12.51 -0.61 4.49
C ASP A 87 13.94 -0.02 4.55
N GLU A 88 14.56 0.24 3.40
CA GLU A 88 15.90 0.81 3.31
C GLU A 88 15.94 2.31 3.74
N GLU A 89 14.90 3.09 3.42
CA GLU A 89 14.84 4.53 3.70
C GLU A 89 14.48 4.85 5.16
N VAL A 90 13.38 4.27 5.66
CA VAL A 90 12.79 4.63 6.96
C VAL A 90 12.63 3.43 7.90
N GLY A 91 12.78 2.20 7.41
CA GLY A 91 12.68 0.96 8.18
C GLY A 91 11.26 0.56 8.58
N ASP A 92 10.42 1.53 8.96
CA ASP A 92 9.03 1.30 9.37
C ASP A 92 8.02 1.68 8.27
N GLY A 93 6.80 1.19 8.40
CA GLY A 93 5.69 1.50 7.51
C GLY A 93 5.67 0.69 6.20
N THR A 94 6.52 -0.33 6.06
CA THR A 94 6.58 -1.22 4.89
C THR A 94 5.20 -1.82 4.59
N THR A 95 4.57 -2.43 5.59
CA THR A 95 3.23 -3.00 5.49
C THR A 95 2.18 -1.93 5.17
N SER A 96 2.27 -0.75 5.80
CA SER A 96 1.32 0.35 5.60
C SER A 96 1.35 0.89 4.18
N VAL A 97 2.54 1.06 3.58
CA VAL A 97 2.70 1.53 2.18
C VAL A 97 2.00 0.58 1.21
N ILE A 98 2.21 -0.72 1.36
CA ILE A 98 1.66 -1.73 0.45
C ILE A 98 0.14 -1.82 0.59
N ILE A 99 -0.40 -1.78 1.81
CA ILE A 99 -1.85 -1.78 2.04
C ILE A 99 -2.50 -0.54 1.44
N LEU A 100 -1.92 0.65 1.68
CA LEU A 100 -2.45 1.91 1.15
C LEU A 100 -2.41 1.94 -0.38
N ALA A 101 -1.29 1.55 -0.99
CA ALA A 101 -1.17 1.48 -2.46
C ALA A 101 -2.18 0.50 -3.06
N GLY A 102 -2.35 -0.69 -2.47
CA GLY A 102 -3.33 -1.68 -2.90
C GLY A 102 -4.78 -1.17 -2.79
N GLU A 103 -5.11 -0.49 -1.70
CA GLU A 103 -6.45 0.08 -1.50
C GLU A 103 -6.71 1.24 -2.48
N MET A 104 -5.75 2.15 -2.67
CA MET A 104 -5.83 3.25 -3.63
C MET A 104 -6.04 2.78 -5.07
N LEU A 105 -5.43 1.65 -5.44
CA LEU A 105 -5.66 1.00 -6.73
C LEU A 105 -7.04 0.34 -6.80
N SER A 106 -7.48 -0.34 -5.73
CA SER A 106 -8.80 -0.96 -5.69
C SER A 106 -9.93 0.06 -5.80
N VAL A 107 -9.79 1.24 -5.18
CA VAL A 107 -10.81 2.32 -5.30
C VAL A 107 -10.70 3.08 -6.62
N ALA A 108 -9.59 2.95 -7.36
CA ALA A 108 -9.45 3.51 -8.70
C ALA A 108 -10.19 2.68 -9.76
N GLU A 109 -10.31 1.37 -9.55
CA GLU A 109 -10.94 0.41 -10.47
C GLU A 109 -12.36 0.83 -10.88
N GLN A 110 -13.19 1.22 -9.92
CA GLN A 110 -14.56 1.71 -10.17
C GLN A 110 -14.60 2.91 -11.14
N PHE A 111 -13.60 3.79 -11.12
CA PHE A 111 -13.56 4.95 -12.02
C PHE A 111 -13.15 4.55 -13.43
N LEU A 112 -12.26 3.56 -13.55
CA LEU A 112 -11.89 2.99 -14.84
C LEU A 112 -13.06 2.24 -15.49
N GLU A 113 -13.88 1.56 -14.70
CA GLU A 113 -15.14 0.93 -15.14
C GLU A 113 -16.14 1.97 -15.65
N GLN A 114 -16.24 3.12 -14.95
CA GLN A 114 -17.05 4.28 -15.34
C GLN A 114 -16.48 5.07 -16.53
N GLN A 115 -15.50 4.52 -17.26
CA GLN A 115 -14.89 5.13 -18.44
C GLN A 115 -14.11 6.43 -18.16
N MET A 116 -13.72 6.68 -16.91
CA MET A 116 -12.84 7.80 -16.60
C MET A 116 -11.43 7.53 -17.11
N HIS A 117 -10.84 8.50 -17.82
CA HIS A 117 -9.48 8.36 -18.33
C HIS A 117 -8.47 8.34 -17.15
N PRO A 118 -7.48 7.43 -17.13
CA PRO A 118 -6.51 7.31 -16.02
C PRO A 118 -5.81 8.63 -15.66
N THR A 119 -5.56 9.50 -16.65
CA THR A 119 -4.98 10.83 -16.43
C THR A 119 -5.76 11.68 -15.44
N VAL A 120 -7.10 11.63 -15.46
CA VAL A 120 -7.95 12.39 -14.54
C VAL A 120 -7.81 11.85 -13.13
N VAL A 121 -7.84 10.52 -12.97
CA VAL A 121 -7.62 9.84 -11.68
C VAL A 121 -6.24 10.19 -11.11
N ILE A 122 -5.20 10.10 -11.94
CA ILE A 122 -3.81 10.42 -11.57
C ILE A 122 -3.68 11.89 -11.14
N SER A 123 -4.30 12.82 -11.85
CA SER A 123 -4.27 14.25 -11.51
C SER A 123 -4.88 14.49 -10.13
N ALA A 124 -6.05 13.92 -9.87
CA ALA A 124 -6.73 14.02 -8.59
C ALA A 124 -5.93 13.37 -7.44
N TYR A 125 -5.27 12.23 -7.69
CA TYR A 125 -4.42 11.55 -6.69
C TYR A 125 -3.20 12.40 -6.34
N ARG A 126 -2.57 13.07 -7.31
CA ARG A 126 -1.47 14.01 -7.05
C ARG A 126 -1.92 15.20 -6.22
N GLN A 127 -3.05 15.81 -6.60
CA GLN A 127 -3.61 16.92 -5.84
C GLN A 127 -3.95 16.50 -4.40
N ALA A 128 -4.54 15.32 -4.21
CA ALA A 128 -4.81 14.77 -2.88
C ALA A 128 -3.51 14.56 -2.10
N LEU A 129 -2.43 14.07 -2.72
CA LEU A 129 -1.12 13.90 -2.05
C LEU A 129 -0.55 15.22 -1.54
N ASP A 130 -0.52 16.26 -2.36
CA ASP A 130 0.00 17.57 -1.95
C ASP A 130 -0.78 18.14 -0.76
N ASP A 131 -2.09 17.93 -0.77
CA ASP A 131 -2.99 18.33 0.32
C ASP A 131 -2.76 17.50 1.58
N MET A 132 -2.59 16.18 1.45
CA MET A 132 -2.26 15.30 2.57
C MET A 132 -0.98 15.74 3.26
N LEU A 133 0.09 15.99 2.49
CA LEU A 133 1.39 16.42 3.04
C LEU A 133 1.29 17.77 3.76
N SER A 134 0.46 18.68 3.26
CA SER A 134 0.21 19.98 3.90
C SER A 134 -0.56 19.80 5.21
N MET A 135 -1.63 18.99 5.22
CA MET A 135 -2.43 18.70 6.41
C MET A 135 -1.62 17.97 7.49
N LEU A 136 -0.71 17.07 7.11
CA LEU A 136 0.17 16.38 8.06
C LEU A 136 1.04 17.36 8.85
N LYS A 137 1.56 18.41 8.20
CA LYS A 137 2.36 19.46 8.85
C LYS A 137 1.54 20.35 9.79
N GLU A 138 0.24 20.51 9.52
CA GLU A 138 -0.65 21.28 10.40
C GLU A 138 -1.08 20.49 11.64
N ILE A 139 -1.19 19.17 11.52
CA ILE A 139 -1.59 18.27 12.63
C ILE A 139 -0.38 17.90 13.50
N SER A 140 0.85 18.04 12.97
CA SER A 140 2.04 17.62 13.68
C SER A 140 2.34 18.49 14.90
N THR A 141 2.79 17.83 15.96
CA THR A 141 3.23 18.47 17.19
C THR A 141 4.76 18.55 17.19
N PRO A 142 5.36 19.74 17.35
CA PRO A 142 6.79 19.87 17.49
C PRO A 142 7.25 19.24 18.81
N VAL A 143 8.44 18.63 18.78
CA VAL A 143 9.11 18.04 19.93
C VAL A 143 10.37 18.83 20.21
N ASP A 144 10.65 19.11 21.48
CA ASP A 144 11.96 19.62 21.88
C ASP A 144 12.90 18.43 22.12
N PRO A 145 13.98 18.26 21.33
CA PRO A 145 14.95 17.18 21.53
C PRO A 145 15.68 17.25 22.88
N ASN A 146 15.62 18.39 23.57
CA ASN A 146 16.23 18.57 24.89
C ASN A 146 15.31 18.14 26.05
N ASP A 147 14.02 17.92 25.79
CA ASP A 147 13.10 17.37 26.79
C ASP A 147 13.35 15.86 26.93
N ARG A 148 14.08 15.50 27.99
CA ARG A 148 14.46 14.12 28.26
C ARG A 148 13.26 13.21 28.53
N ASP A 149 12.21 13.70 29.17
CA ASP A 149 11.05 12.89 29.52
C ASP A 149 10.20 12.60 28.28
N MET A 150 10.06 13.60 27.40
CA MET A 150 9.40 13.43 26.11
C MET A 150 10.23 12.50 25.20
N MET A 151 11.54 12.72 25.10
CA MET A 151 12.43 11.87 24.30
C MET A 151 12.45 10.41 24.80
N LEU A 152 12.44 10.16 26.10
CA LEU A 152 12.36 8.79 26.63
C LEU A 152 11.08 8.05 26.23
N LYS A 153 9.95 8.75 26.12
CA LYS A 153 8.69 8.17 25.60
C LYS A 153 8.80 7.84 24.11
N ILE A 154 9.52 8.65 23.34
CA ILE A 154 9.68 8.52 21.89
C ILE A 154 10.75 7.49 21.49
N ILE A 155 11.80 7.31 22.30
CA ILE A 155 12.92 6.38 22.05
C ILE A 155 12.42 4.93 21.91
N ASN A 156 11.33 4.55 22.59
CA ASN A 156 10.75 3.22 22.45
C ASN A 156 10.05 2.98 21.10
N SER A 157 9.69 4.04 20.34
CA SER A 157 9.02 3.92 19.05
C SER A 157 9.97 4.13 17.86
N VAL A 158 10.69 5.27 17.75
CA VAL A 158 11.56 5.54 16.59
C VAL A 158 12.71 6.52 16.90
N CYS A 159 13.90 6.02 17.25
CA CYS A 159 15.07 6.88 17.57
C CYS A 159 15.66 7.65 16.38
N ARG A 160 15.70 7.06 15.17
CA ARG A 160 16.46 7.62 14.04
C ARG A 160 15.80 8.85 13.44
N ASN A 161 14.48 8.82 13.25
CA ASN A 161 13.77 9.83 12.44
C ASN A 161 13.47 11.11 13.23
N VAL A 162 13.33 11.01 14.55
CA VAL A 162 12.98 12.14 15.43
C VAL A 162 14.13 13.14 15.59
N LEU A 163 15.38 12.68 15.43
CA LEU A 163 16.55 13.56 15.46
C LEU A 163 16.69 14.42 14.19
N LEU A 164 16.11 13.98 13.07
CA LEU A 164 16.18 14.68 11.78
C LEU A 164 14.97 15.59 11.56
N ASP A 165 13.79 15.14 11.98
CA ASP A 165 12.54 15.89 11.88
C ASP A 165 11.76 15.75 13.20
N PRO A 166 11.86 16.74 14.12
CA PRO A 166 11.33 16.63 15.49
C PRO A 166 9.82 16.95 15.51
N TYR A 167 9.06 16.33 14.62
CA TYR A 167 7.61 16.47 14.54
C TYR A 167 6.97 15.10 14.67
N LEU A 168 5.98 15.03 15.56
CA LEU A 168 5.23 13.82 15.84
C LEU A 168 3.77 13.96 15.48
N LEU A 169 3.15 12.81 15.25
CA LEU A 169 1.75 12.68 14.95
C LEU A 169 1.13 11.57 15.80
N PRO A 170 -0.16 11.69 16.17
CA PRO A 170 -0.86 10.64 16.91
C PRO A 170 -0.99 9.38 16.05
N GLY A 171 -0.60 8.22 16.58
CA GLY A 171 -0.61 6.96 15.85
C GLY A 171 -1.99 6.30 15.74
N GLY A 172 -2.03 4.96 15.64
CA GLY A 172 -3.26 4.18 15.80
C GLY A 172 -4.36 4.48 14.78
N GLY A 173 -4.04 5.02 13.61
CA GLY A 173 -5.02 5.41 12.60
C GLY A 173 -5.70 6.76 12.83
N ALA A 174 -5.27 7.53 13.84
CA ALA A 174 -5.82 8.86 14.14
C ALA A 174 -5.54 9.84 12.98
N VAL A 175 -4.28 9.90 12.54
CA VAL A 175 -3.86 10.75 11.42
C VAL A 175 -4.58 10.39 10.14
N GLU A 176 -4.68 9.11 9.81
CA GLU A 176 -5.38 8.65 8.61
C GLU A 176 -6.85 9.11 8.62
N MET A 177 -7.51 9.06 9.77
CA MET A 177 -8.89 9.55 9.89
C MET A 177 -8.99 11.07 9.83
N ALA A 178 -8.09 11.81 10.48
CA ALA A 178 -8.06 13.26 10.45
C ALA A 178 -7.83 13.78 9.02
N VAL A 179 -6.88 13.20 8.30
CA VAL A 179 -6.58 13.51 6.89
C VAL A 179 -7.76 13.10 6.00
N SER A 180 -8.33 11.91 6.20
CA SER A 180 -9.53 11.45 5.47
C SER A 180 -10.71 12.42 5.62
N HIS A 181 -10.97 12.89 6.84
CA HIS A 181 -12.03 13.86 7.11
C HIS A 181 -11.78 15.18 6.38
N ARG A 182 -10.58 15.77 6.51
CA ARG A 182 -10.23 17.04 5.87
C ARG A 182 -10.23 16.96 4.34
N LEU A 183 -9.72 15.88 3.75
CA LEU A 183 -9.82 15.64 2.31
C LEU A 183 -11.28 15.51 1.88
N THR A 184 -12.11 14.81 2.66
CA THR A 184 -13.54 14.68 2.34
C THR A 184 -14.25 16.03 2.36
N GLU A 185 -13.96 16.90 3.32
CA GLU A 185 -14.51 18.26 3.35
C GLU A 185 -14.01 19.09 2.17
N ARG A 186 -12.70 19.07 1.88
CA ARG A 186 -12.13 19.77 0.72
C ARG A 186 -12.70 19.28 -0.61
N SER A 187 -12.98 17.97 -0.71
CA SER A 187 -13.60 17.41 -1.91
C SER A 187 -14.94 18.06 -2.23
N ARG A 188 -15.70 18.55 -1.24
CA ARG A 188 -16.98 19.24 -1.48
C ARG A 188 -16.81 20.60 -2.16
N ALA A 189 -15.66 21.25 -1.98
CA ALA A 189 -15.33 22.51 -2.63
C ALA A 189 -14.81 22.32 -4.07
N LEU A 190 -14.33 21.11 -4.41
CA LEU A 190 -13.90 20.79 -5.77
C LEU A 190 -15.10 20.61 -6.69
N THR A 191 -15.02 21.17 -7.88
CA THR A 191 -16.02 21.02 -8.94
C THR A 191 -15.47 20.15 -10.06
N GLY A 192 -16.30 19.29 -10.64
CA GLY A 192 -15.94 18.49 -11.82
C GLY A 192 -15.66 17.02 -11.50
N VAL A 193 -15.19 16.30 -12.51
CA VAL A 193 -15.06 14.83 -12.47
C VAL A 193 -13.94 14.36 -11.54
N GLU A 194 -12.93 15.19 -11.33
CA GLU A 194 -11.79 14.94 -10.44
C GLU A 194 -12.14 14.90 -8.94
N GLN A 195 -13.33 15.41 -8.58
CA GLN A 195 -13.86 15.33 -7.22
C GLN A 195 -13.97 13.89 -6.71
N TRP A 196 -14.39 12.94 -7.57
CA TRP A 196 -14.65 11.56 -7.15
C TRP A 196 -13.38 10.79 -6.84
N PRO A 197 -12.34 10.78 -7.71
CA PRO A 197 -11.08 10.15 -7.37
C PRO A 197 -10.38 10.81 -6.18
N TYR A 198 -10.47 12.14 -6.05
CA TYR A 198 -9.93 12.85 -4.89
C TYR A 198 -10.58 12.36 -3.59
N ARG A 199 -11.91 12.24 -3.56
CA ARG A 199 -12.64 11.72 -2.40
C ARG A 199 -12.36 10.23 -2.15
N ALA A 200 -12.08 9.45 -3.18
CA ALA A 200 -11.74 8.04 -3.03
C ALA A 200 -10.39 7.85 -2.31
N VAL A 201 -9.40 8.72 -2.55
CA VAL A 201 -8.14 8.72 -1.76
C VAL A 201 -8.44 8.92 -0.28
N ALA A 202 -9.33 9.86 0.06
CA ALA A 202 -9.73 10.08 1.44
C ALA A 202 -10.33 8.81 2.09
N GLN A 203 -11.19 8.09 1.36
CA GLN A 203 -11.79 6.84 1.85
C GLN A 203 -10.77 5.71 1.95
N ALA A 204 -9.79 5.65 1.03
CA ALA A 204 -8.74 4.64 1.03
C ALA A 204 -7.84 4.74 2.28
N LEU A 205 -7.58 5.94 2.79
CA LEU A 205 -6.81 6.13 4.04
C LEU A 205 -7.43 5.40 5.24
N GLU A 206 -8.75 5.26 5.25
CA GLU A 206 -9.45 4.58 6.34
C GLU A 206 -9.16 3.08 6.42
N VAL A 207 -8.47 2.49 5.43
CA VAL A 207 -8.06 1.07 5.47
C VAL A 207 -7.14 0.78 6.66
N ILE A 208 -6.29 1.72 7.05
CA ILE A 208 -5.34 1.52 8.17
C ILE A 208 -6.08 1.34 9.50
N PRO A 209 -6.92 2.30 9.98
CA PRO A 209 -7.69 2.08 11.20
C PRO A 209 -8.66 0.90 11.06
N ARG A 210 -9.24 0.67 9.88
CA ARG A 210 -10.11 -0.48 9.61
C ARG A 210 -9.39 -1.81 9.84
N THR A 211 -8.18 -1.96 9.32
CA THR A 211 -7.35 -3.16 9.47
C THR A 211 -6.88 -3.33 10.91
N LEU A 212 -6.50 -2.26 11.61
CA LEU A 212 -6.18 -2.33 13.03
C LEU A 212 -7.36 -2.86 13.85
N ILE A 213 -8.58 -2.34 13.64
CA ILE A 213 -9.79 -2.81 14.34
C ILE A 213 -10.06 -4.29 14.02
N GLN A 214 -9.92 -4.67 12.75
CA GLN A 214 -10.15 -6.04 12.30
C GLN A 214 -9.16 -7.02 12.96
N ASN A 215 -7.88 -6.68 13.03
CA ASN A 215 -6.85 -7.52 13.66
C ASN A 215 -7.05 -7.62 15.19
N CYS A 216 -7.74 -6.67 15.81
CA CYS A 216 -8.17 -6.76 17.21
C CYS A 216 -9.36 -7.70 17.44
N GLY A 217 -10.06 -8.13 16.39
CA GLY A 217 -11.32 -8.90 16.48
C GLY A 217 -12.54 -8.06 16.87
N ALA A 218 -12.43 -6.73 16.82
CA ALA A 218 -13.52 -5.83 17.15
C ALA A 218 -14.44 -5.57 15.94
N SER A 219 -15.66 -5.08 16.20
CA SER A 219 -16.61 -4.73 15.13
C SER A 219 -16.14 -3.50 14.36
N THR A 220 -15.57 -3.75 13.18
CA THR A 220 -15.02 -2.72 12.28
C THR A 220 -16.02 -1.63 11.96
N ILE A 221 -17.27 -1.98 11.62
CA ILE A 221 -18.30 -1.01 11.24
C ILE A 221 -18.62 -0.08 12.41
N ARG A 222 -18.85 -0.64 13.61
CA ARG A 222 -19.23 0.14 14.78
C ARG A 222 -18.10 1.08 15.21
N VAL A 223 -16.89 0.55 15.36
CA VAL A 223 -15.75 1.33 15.85
C VAL A 223 -15.34 2.40 14.84
N LEU A 224 -15.31 2.09 13.54
CA LEU A 224 -14.98 3.07 12.50
C LEU A 224 -16.04 4.17 12.39
N THR A 225 -17.32 3.84 12.55
CA THR A 225 -18.41 4.84 12.58
C THR A 225 -18.25 5.79 13.77
N SER A 226 -17.96 5.24 14.96
CA SER A 226 -17.68 6.06 16.14
C SER A 226 -16.42 6.92 15.96
N LEU A 227 -15.38 6.39 15.32
CA LEU A 227 -14.13 7.10 15.05
C LEU A 227 -14.34 8.30 14.13
N ARG A 228 -15.13 8.12 13.05
CA ARG A 228 -15.54 9.21 12.14
C ARG A 228 -16.33 10.29 12.86
N ALA A 229 -17.30 9.88 13.70
CA ALA A 229 -18.13 10.80 14.46
C ALA A 229 -17.29 11.64 15.44
N LYS A 230 -16.30 11.02 16.08
CA LYS A 230 -15.33 11.71 16.95
C LYS A 230 -14.50 12.73 16.18
N HIS A 231 -13.97 12.38 15.01
CA HIS A 231 -13.16 13.29 14.20
C HIS A 231 -13.93 14.44 13.53
N THR A 232 -15.27 14.42 13.59
CA THR A 232 -16.09 15.56 13.17
C THR A 232 -16.17 16.63 14.28
N GLN A 233 -15.82 16.29 15.53
CA GLN A 233 -15.82 17.22 16.66
C GLN A 233 -14.50 18.02 16.68
N GLU A 234 -14.57 19.29 17.04
CA GLU A 234 -13.38 20.14 17.16
C GLU A 234 -12.39 19.57 18.19
N GLY A 235 -11.08 19.64 17.87
CA GLY A 235 -10.00 19.22 18.76
C GLY A 235 -9.81 17.70 18.92
N SER A 236 -10.50 16.85 18.16
CA SER A 236 -10.46 15.39 18.31
C SER A 236 -9.53 14.65 17.33
N THR A 237 -8.50 15.32 16.79
CA THR A 237 -7.57 14.74 15.78
C THR A 237 -6.60 13.70 16.33
N SER A 238 -6.46 13.62 17.66
CA SER A 238 -5.61 12.65 18.36
C SER A 238 -6.30 11.30 18.62
N TRP A 239 -7.61 11.22 18.40
CA TRP A 239 -8.37 10.00 18.68
C TRP A 239 -8.04 8.93 17.66
N GLY A 240 -7.59 7.77 18.13
CA GLY A 240 -7.24 6.64 17.27
C GLY A 240 -7.91 5.35 17.74
N VAL A 241 -7.49 4.24 17.13
CA VAL A 241 -7.84 2.90 17.55
C VAL A 241 -6.69 2.35 18.38
N ASN A 242 -6.98 1.96 19.62
CA ASN A 242 -6.04 1.20 20.42
C ASN A 242 -5.96 -0.24 19.87
N GLY A 243 -4.79 -0.62 19.34
CA GLY A 243 -4.55 -1.92 18.71
C GLY A 243 -4.51 -3.13 19.65
N GLU A 244 -4.58 -2.93 20.96
CA GLU A 244 -4.65 -4.00 21.95
C GLU A 244 -6.10 -4.26 22.38
N THR A 245 -6.89 -3.20 22.57
CA THR A 245 -8.28 -3.34 23.06
C THR A 245 -9.31 -3.32 21.95
N GLY A 246 -8.97 -2.79 20.77
CA GLY A 246 -9.91 -2.58 19.66
C GLY A 246 -10.94 -1.49 19.94
N THR A 247 -10.67 -0.60 20.91
CA THR A 247 -11.54 0.53 21.28
C THR A 247 -10.93 1.87 20.89
N LEU A 248 -11.74 2.93 20.93
CA LEU A 248 -11.27 4.28 20.66
C LEU A 248 -10.57 4.84 21.90
N ALA A 249 -9.42 5.45 21.70
CA ALA A 249 -8.68 6.13 22.75
C ALA A 249 -7.97 7.36 22.18
N ASP A 250 -7.61 8.29 23.04
CA ASP A 250 -6.74 9.39 22.66
C ASP A 250 -5.29 8.88 22.59
N MET A 251 -4.68 8.98 21.41
CA MET A 251 -3.32 8.48 21.17
C MET A 251 -2.27 9.38 21.83
N ALA A 252 -2.57 10.66 22.02
CA ALA A 252 -1.67 11.58 22.71
C ALA A 252 -1.58 11.22 24.20
N ASP A 253 -2.72 10.91 24.83
CA ASP A 253 -2.78 10.46 26.23
C ASP A 253 -2.12 9.09 26.44
N LEU A 254 -2.29 8.17 25.48
CA LEU A 254 -1.64 6.87 25.49
C LEU A 254 -0.13 6.94 25.16
N GLY A 255 0.36 8.08 24.69
CA GLY A 255 1.76 8.25 24.29
C GLY A 255 2.13 7.49 23.02
N ILE A 256 1.16 7.16 22.15
CA ILE A 256 1.40 6.45 20.89
C ILE A 256 1.63 7.48 19.80
N TRP A 257 2.91 7.73 19.51
CA TRP A 257 3.36 8.73 18.55
C TRP A 257 4.13 8.10 17.39
N GLU A 258 3.88 8.61 16.20
CA GLU A 258 4.57 8.24 14.97
C GLU A 258 5.29 9.47 14.38
N PRO A 259 6.52 9.34 13.86
CA PRO A 259 7.23 10.47 13.26
C PRO A 259 6.55 10.98 12.00
N LEU A 260 6.47 12.31 11.86
CA LEU A 260 5.95 12.98 10.66
C LEU A 260 6.66 12.51 9.40
N ALA A 261 8.00 12.42 9.43
CA ALA A 261 8.81 12.00 8.29
C ALA A 261 8.41 10.60 7.76
N VAL A 262 8.16 9.64 8.65
CA VAL A 262 7.76 8.27 8.27
C VAL A 262 6.39 8.28 7.60
N LYS A 263 5.43 9.03 8.15
CA LYS A 263 4.07 9.15 7.59
C LYS A 263 4.04 9.87 6.25
N ALA A 264 4.74 10.99 6.16
CA ALA A 264 4.86 11.75 4.92
C ALA A 264 5.45 10.87 3.81
N GLN A 265 6.52 10.12 4.11
CA GLN A 265 7.12 9.19 3.16
C GLN A 265 6.16 8.05 2.80
N THR A 266 5.45 7.48 3.78
CA THR A 266 4.48 6.39 3.55
C THR A 266 3.40 6.82 2.55
N TYR A 267 2.78 8.00 2.74
CA TYR A 267 1.74 8.49 1.84
C TYR A 267 2.29 8.83 0.47
N LYS A 268 3.48 9.45 0.40
CA LYS A 268 4.14 9.77 -0.86
C LYS A 268 4.43 8.50 -1.66
N THR A 269 5.10 7.52 -1.06
CA THR A 269 5.42 6.24 -1.70
C THR A 269 4.15 5.52 -2.16
N ALA A 270 3.11 5.45 -1.32
CA ALA A 270 1.87 4.75 -1.66
C ALA A 270 1.11 5.39 -2.82
N VAL A 271 0.96 6.72 -2.82
CA VAL A 271 0.25 7.44 -3.89
C VAL A 271 1.05 7.43 -5.20
N GLU A 272 2.36 7.65 -5.15
CA GLU A 272 3.23 7.59 -6.34
C GLU A 272 3.22 6.20 -6.98
N THR A 273 3.22 5.15 -6.15
CA THR A 273 3.06 3.76 -6.58
C THR A 273 1.74 3.54 -7.31
N ALA A 274 0.62 3.97 -6.71
CA ALA A 274 -0.69 3.82 -7.32
C ALA A 274 -0.76 4.57 -8.66
N ILE A 275 -0.23 5.79 -8.73
CA ILE A 275 -0.14 6.58 -9.97
C ILE A 275 0.70 5.87 -11.03
N LEU A 276 1.85 5.30 -10.65
CA LEU A 276 2.74 4.60 -11.56
C LEU A 276 2.05 3.38 -12.16
N LEU A 277 1.40 2.56 -11.34
CA LEU A 277 0.69 1.36 -11.79
C LEU A 277 -0.55 1.67 -12.64
N LEU A 278 -1.28 2.75 -12.34
CA LEU A 278 -2.42 3.22 -13.17
C LEU A 278 -1.99 3.74 -14.55
N ARG A 279 -0.74 4.22 -14.68
CA ARG A 279 -0.21 4.74 -15.94
C ARG A 279 0.20 3.63 -16.91
N ILE A 280 0.40 2.41 -16.44
CA ILE A 280 0.77 1.27 -17.28
C ILE A 280 -0.46 0.80 -18.04
N ASP A 281 -0.44 0.97 -19.36
CA ASP A 281 -1.52 0.53 -20.26
C ASP A 281 -1.11 -0.65 -21.16
N ASP A 282 0.18 -1.00 -21.24
CA ASP A 282 0.67 -2.08 -22.10
C ASP A 282 1.74 -2.90 -21.38
N ILE A 283 1.62 -4.23 -21.42
CA ILE A 283 2.64 -5.15 -20.91
C ILE A 283 3.06 -6.07 -22.05
N VAL A 284 4.33 -5.98 -22.42
CA VAL A 284 4.97 -6.86 -23.40
C VAL A 284 5.86 -7.84 -22.65
N SER A 285 5.50 -9.13 -22.70
CA SER A 285 6.27 -10.20 -22.06
C SER A 285 6.80 -11.20 -23.09
N GLY A 286 8.13 -11.37 -23.12
CA GLY A 286 8.77 -12.44 -23.89
C GLY A 286 8.74 -13.73 -23.09
N HIS A 287 7.92 -14.70 -23.51
CA HIS A 287 8.02 -16.05 -22.93
C HIS A 287 9.09 -16.81 -23.72
N LYS A 288 10.24 -17.13 -23.10
CA LYS A 288 11.08 -18.22 -23.62
C LYS A 288 10.25 -19.50 -23.51
N LYS A 289 9.95 -20.17 -24.63
CA LYS A 289 9.52 -21.58 -24.58
C LYS A 289 10.57 -22.30 -23.74
N LYS A 290 10.19 -22.85 -22.57
CA LYS A 290 10.97 -23.91 -21.93
C LYS A 290 11.11 -24.97 -23.01
N GLY A 291 12.35 -25.26 -23.42
CA GLY A 291 12.62 -26.21 -24.50
C GLY A 291 11.83 -27.48 -24.28
N GLU A 292 11.11 -27.91 -25.31
CA GLU A 292 10.73 -29.30 -25.48
C GLU A 292 12.02 -30.10 -25.25
N LYS A 293 12.09 -30.80 -24.11
CA LYS A 293 13.09 -31.85 -23.94
C LYS A 293 12.82 -32.80 -25.09
N GLY A 294 13.78 -32.89 -26.01
CA GLY A 294 13.73 -33.88 -27.08
C GLY A 294 13.43 -35.24 -26.44
N GLU A 295 12.42 -35.90 -26.97
CA GLU A 295 12.21 -37.32 -26.74
C GLU A 295 13.51 -38.03 -27.16
N GLU A 296 14.33 -38.42 -26.18
CA GLU A 296 15.31 -39.48 -26.38
C GLU A 296 14.50 -40.73 -26.75
N GLN A 297 14.50 -41.07 -28.04
CA GLN A 297 14.09 -42.37 -28.51
C GLN A 297 14.92 -43.43 -27.77
N PRO A 298 14.30 -44.40 -27.06
CA PRO A 298 15.04 -45.52 -26.52
C PRO A 298 15.65 -46.29 -27.69
N GLY A 299 16.96 -46.50 -27.61
CA GLY A 299 17.75 -47.19 -28.63
C GLY A 299 17.16 -48.55 -28.99
N ALA A 300 17.08 -48.81 -30.29
CA ALA A 300 16.84 -50.14 -30.82
C ALA A 300 18.05 -51.03 -30.47
N ASP A 301 17.78 -52.15 -29.80
CA ASP A 301 18.75 -53.22 -29.60
C ASP A 301 19.29 -53.72 -30.95
N PRO A 302 20.60 -54.02 -31.07
CA PRO A 302 21.14 -54.61 -32.29
C PRO A 302 20.75 -56.09 -32.39
N GLU A 303 20.17 -56.49 -33.52
CA GLU A 303 19.90 -57.90 -33.86
C GLU A 303 21.21 -58.71 -33.96
N PRO A 304 21.21 -59.98 -33.50
CA PRO A 304 22.37 -60.85 -33.59
C PRO A 304 22.54 -61.43 -35.01
N GLN A 305 23.77 -61.40 -35.52
CA GLN A 305 24.26 -62.27 -36.61
C GLN A 305 24.93 -63.51 -36.02
#